data_AF-A0A849RY11-F1
#
_entry.id   AF-A0A849RY11-F1
#
_cell.length_a   1.000
_cell.length_b   1.000
_cell.length_c   1.000
_cell.angle_alpha   90.00
_cell.angle_beta   90.00
_cell.angle_gamma   90.00
#
_symmetry.space_group_name_H-M   'P 1'
#
loop_
_entity.id
_entity.type
_entity.pdbx_description
1 polymer ?
#
loop_
_entity_poly.entity_id
_entity_poly.type
_entity_poly.pdbx_seq_one_letter_code
_entity_poly.pdbx_strand_id
1 'polypeptide(L)'
;MAVANVFSQTTGVTAGSLVANDLFINGFAIDATANIAAGDSTGVLRAAINAKTASTGVTANVNGSGGLVLKAADGRNIALYSTANGATLTGASAGSNLYRGAVRLTSQADVSFSGRTTDLGSASTTVPYTTNLDNSLSLLDITTQDGANTAILSLDAALAQISKVRSDVGALTSRLELTTQALTVSAENQEAAAARIKDADFAYETAQFTRNQILVQAGTAILGQANSTSQIALQLLQR
;
A
#
# COMPACT_ATOMS: atom_id res chain seq x y z
N MET A 1 10.23 28.83 -3.83
CA MET A 1 9.35 29.83 -4.49
C MET A 1 7.92 29.34 -4.30
N ALA A 2 6.97 30.21 -3.94
CA ALA A 2 5.58 29.79 -3.78
C ALA A 2 5.05 29.23 -5.10
N VAL A 3 4.38 28.08 -5.06
CA VAL A 3 3.73 27.51 -6.25
C VAL A 3 2.53 28.40 -6.59
N ALA A 4 2.44 28.85 -7.83
CA ALA A 4 1.35 29.71 -8.27
C ALA A 4 0.01 28.95 -8.19
N ASN A 5 -1.01 29.59 -7.61
CA ASN A 5 -2.36 29.05 -7.67
C ASN A 5 -2.98 29.41 -9.02
N VAL A 6 -3.57 28.42 -9.69
CA VAL A 6 -4.22 28.58 -10.98
C VAL A 6 -5.65 28.05 -10.92
N PHE A 7 -6.59 28.90 -11.30
CA PHE A 7 -7.95 28.51 -11.64
C PHE A 7 -8.09 28.46 -13.15
N SER A 8 -8.67 27.40 -13.69
CA SER A 8 -9.00 27.33 -15.12
C SER A 8 -10.39 26.73 -15.28
N GLN A 9 -11.27 27.46 -15.93
CA GLN A 9 -12.61 26.99 -16.26
C GLN A 9 -12.58 26.02 -17.44
N THR A 10 -13.37 24.94 -17.34
CA THR A 10 -13.51 23.95 -18.41
C THR A 10 -14.49 24.39 -19.50
N THR A 11 -15.39 25.33 -19.21
CA THR A 11 -16.30 25.94 -20.17
C THR A 11 -15.80 27.31 -20.61
N GLY A 12 -16.09 27.66 -21.87
CA GLY A 12 -15.79 28.98 -22.42
C GLY A 12 -16.62 30.09 -21.77
N VAL A 13 -16.07 31.30 -21.74
CA VAL A 13 -16.82 32.49 -21.32
C VAL A 13 -18.01 32.72 -22.26
N THR A 14 -19.21 32.93 -21.72
CA THR A 14 -20.41 33.24 -22.52
C THR A 14 -20.43 34.72 -22.88
N ALA A 15 -21.00 35.06 -24.04
CA ALA A 15 -21.20 36.47 -24.41
C ALA A 15 -22.23 37.14 -23.48
N GLY A 16 -21.99 38.40 -23.12
CA GLY A 16 -22.89 39.16 -22.25
C GLY A 16 -22.27 40.46 -21.75
N SER A 17 -22.82 41.00 -20.66
CA SER A 17 -22.28 42.18 -19.98
C SER A 17 -22.17 41.91 -18.47
N LEU A 18 -21.10 42.37 -17.85
CA LEU A 18 -20.98 42.41 -16.38
C LEU A 18 -21.58 43.72 -15.88
N VAL A 19 -22.51 43.63 -14.94
CA VAL A 19 -22.96 44.78 -14.16
C VAL A 19 -22.29 44.80 -12.79
N ALA A 20 -22.42 45.93 -12.08
CA ALA A 20 -21.84 46.10 -10.76
C ALA A 20 -22.26 44.97 -9.81
N ASN A 21 -21.29 44.41 -9.10
CA ASN A 21 -21.44 43.30 -8.15
C ASN A 21 -21.76 41.93 -8.79
N ASP A 22 -21.56 41.75 -10.09
CA ASP A 22 -21.77 40.42 -10.68
C ASP A 22 -20.62 39.44 -10.45
N LEU A 23 -19.41 39.97 -10.30
CA LEU A 23 -18.19 39.18 -10.20
C LEU A 23 -17.25 39.82 -9.18
N PHE A 24 -16.73 38.99 -8.29
CA PHE A 24 -15.75 39.39 -7.29
C PHE A 24 -14.56 38.42 -7.32
N ILE A 25 -13.36 38.98 -7.23
CA ILE A 25 -12.13 38.21 -7.06
C ILE A 25 -11.45 38.71 -5.80
N ASN A 26 -11.16 37.81 -4.86
CA ASN A 26 -10.57 38.14 -3.55
C ASN A 26 -11.29 39.29 -2.83
N GLY A 27 -12.63 39.33 -2.95
CA GLY A 27 -13.48 40.34 -2.31
C GLY A 27 -13.60 41.67 -3.07
N PHE A 28 -12.88 41.87 -4.18
CA PHE A 28 -12.99 43.08 -5.00
C PHE A 28 -13.90 42.86 -6.21
N ALA A 29 -14.82 43.79 -6.43
CA ALA A 29 -15.70 43.79 -7.60
C ALA A 29 -14.91 43.96 -8.91
N ILE A 30 -15.31 43.19 -9.91
CA ILE A 30 -14.81 43.25 -11.28
C ILE A 30 -15.91 43.83 -12.16
N ASP A 31 -15.64 45.00 -12.72
CA ASP A 31 -16.57 45.69 -13.62
C ASP A 31 -15.96 45.76 -15.02
N ALA A 32 -16.67 45.25 -16.02
CA ALA A 32 -16.30 45.42 -17.42
C ALA A 32 -17.04 46.62 -18.00
N THR A 33 -16.31 47.48 -18.72
CA THR A 33 -16.87 48.71 -19.31
C THR A 33 -17.50 48.49 -20.68
N ALA A 34 -17.49 47.26 -21.20
CA ALA A 34 -18.00 46.87 -22.51
C ALA A 34 -18.58 45.46 -22.47
N ASN A 35 -19.32 45.10 -23.52
CA ASN A 35 -19.83 43.74 -23.68
C ASN A 35 -18.68 42.75 -23.89
N ILE A 36 -18.78 41.62 -23.21
CA ILE A 36 -17.87 40.48 -23.28
C ILE A 36 -18.35 39.59 -24.43
N ALA A 37 -17.45 39.27 -25.35
CA ALA A 37 -17.72 38.31 -26.42
C ALA A 37 -17.52 36.88 -25.91
N ALA A 38 -18.14 35.92 -26.61
CA ALA A 38 -17.92 34.50 -26.30
C ALA A 38 -16.42 34.15 -26.37
N GLY A 39 -15.99 33.33 -25.42
CA GLY A 39 -14.59 32.97 -25.20
C GLY A 39 -13.69 34.13 -24.74
N ASP A 40 -14.26 35.27 -24.34
CA ASP A 40 -13.54 36.54 -24.12
C ASP A 40 -12.58 36.87 -25.28
N SER A 41 -13.05 36.63 -26.51
CA SER A 41 -12.28 36.83 -27.74
C SER A 41 -11.85 38.28 -27.96
N THR A 42 -12.61 39.24 -27.42
CA THR A 42 -12.28 40.67 -27.42
C THR A 42 -11.39 41.08 -26.25
N GLY A 43 -11.14 40.18 -25.29
CA GLY A 43 -10.28 40.43 -24.12
C GLY A 43 -10.87 41.37 -23.07
N VAL A 44 -12.16 41.71 -23.16
CA VAL A 44 -12.83 42.66 -22.27
C VAL A 44 -12.84 42.15 -20.83
N LEU A 45 -13.19 40.87 -20.62
CA LEU A 45 -13.26 40.28 -19.29
C LEU A 45 -11.87 40.17 -18.65
N ARG A 46 -10.89 39.62 -19.39
CA ARG A 46 -9.53 39.51 -18.85
C ARG A 46 -8.91 40.89 -18.58
N ALA A 47 -9.20 41.89 -19.40
CA ALA A 47 -8.73 43.26 -19.18
C ALA A 47 -9.36 43.86 -17.91
N ALA A 48 -10.66 43.69 -17.69
CA ALA A 48 -11.35 44.15 -16.49
C ALA A 48 -10.75 43.54 -15.22
N ILE A 49 -10.46 42.24 -15.24
CA ILE A 49 -9.81 41.54 -14.11
C ILE A 49 -8.37 42.03 -13.92
N ASN A 50 -7.59 42.10 -15.01
CA ASN A 50 -6.19 42.52 -14.96
C ASN A 50 -6.04 43.98 -14.49
N ALA A 51 -7.02 44.85 -14.75
CA ALA A 51 -7.06 46.21 -14.21
C ALA A 51 -7.17 46.26 -12.68
N LYS A 52 -7.67 45.19 -12.04
CA LYS A 52 -7.78 45.06 -10.58
C LYS A 52 -6.66 44.21 -9.96
N THR A 53 -5.65 43.78 -10.73
CA THR A 53 -4.54 42.93 -10.24
C THR A 53 -3.86 43.49 -9.00
N ALA A 54 -3.69 44.81 -8.89
CA ALA A 54 -3.05 45.43 -7.73
C ALA A 54 -3.84 45.21 -6.41
N SER A 55 -5.17 45.10 -6.49
CA SER A 55 -6.04 44.86 -5.34
C SER A 55 -6.26 43.37 -5.10
N THR A 56 -6.49 42.60 -6.17
CA THR A 56 -6.82 41.17 -6.08
C THR A 56 -5.58 40.29 -5.89
N GLY A 57 -4.43 40.70 -6.45
CA GLY A 57 -3.24 39.86 -6.60
C GLY A 57 -3.38 38.75 -7.64
N VAL A 58 -4.39 38.85 -8.52
CA VAL A 58 -4.75 37.81 -9.48
C VAL A 58 -4.72 38.38 -10.89
N THR A 59 -4.05 37.69 -11.81
CA THR A 59 -4.09 37.97 -13.24
C THR A 59 -5.05 37.02 -13.96
N ALA A 60 -5.58 37.45 -15.10
CA ALA A 60 -6.52 36.69 -15.92
C ALA A 60 -5.98 36.47 -17.35
N ASN A 61 -6.28 35.30 -17.89
CA ASN A 61 -6.13 34.94 -19.30
C ASN A 61 -7.29 34.01 -19.72
N VAL A 62 -7.30 33.56 -20.98
CA VAL A 62 -8.19 32.50 -21.46
C VAL A 62 -7.41 31.26 -21.90
N ASN A 63 -8.02 30.08 -21.78
CA ASN A 63 -7.47 28.84 -22.29
C ASN A 63 -7.87 28.58 -23.76
N GLY A 64 -7.43 27.44 -24.33
CA GLY A 64 -7.73 27.06 -25.71
C GLY A 64 -9.22 26.87 -26.03
N SER A 65 -10.07 26.73 -25.02
CA SER A 65 -11.53 26.65 -25.15
C SER A 65 -12.23 27.99 -24.89
N GLY A 66 -11.48 29.08 -24.70
CA GLY A 66 -12.02 30.41 -24.34
C GLY A 66 -12.50 30.51 -22.89
N GLY A 67 -12.15 29.54 -22.03
CA GLY A 67 -12.49 29.55 -20.61
C GLY A 67 -11.57 30.47 -19.81
N LEU A 68 -12.13 31.14 -18.79
CA LEU A 68 -11.38 32.04 -17.92
C LEU A 68 -10.32 31.28 -17.12
N VAL A 69 -9.09 31.79 -17.14
CA VAL A 69 -7.95 31.32 -16.35
C VAL A 69 -7.52 32.44 -15.41
N LEU A 70 -7.50 32.18 -14.10
CA LEU A 70 -6.97 33.11 -13.11
C LEU A 70 -5.69 32.57 -12.51
N LYS A 71 -4.69 33.43 -12.31
CA LYS A 71 -3.38 33.06 -11.75
C LYS A 71 -2.96 34.01 -10.63
N ALA A 72 -2.65 33.45 -9.48
CA ALA A 72 -1.98 34.11 -8.36
C ALA A 72 -0.53 33.63 -8.33
N ALA A 73 0.38 34.43 -8.88
CA ALA A 73 1.79 34.03 -9.08
C ALA A 73 2.57 33.83 -7.77
N ASP A 74 2.13 34.47 -6.69
CA ASP A 74 2.71 34.37 -5.36
C ASP A 74 2.08 33.26 -4.50
N GLY A 75 1.19 32.44 -5.08
CA GLY A 75 0.55 31.32 -4.41
C GLY A 75 -0.55 31.72 -3.41
N ARG A 76 -0.99 32.99 -3.41
CA ARG A 76 -2.15 33.39 -2.61
C ARG A 76 -3.43 32.68 -3.08
N ASN A 77 -4.41 32.59 -2.20
CA ASN A 77 -5.71 32.03 -2.54
C ASN A 77 -6.40 32.87 -3.62
N ILE A 78 -7.13 32.20 -4.51
CA ILE A 78 -8.05 32.83 -5.44
C ILE A 78 -9.46 32.51 -4.96
N ALA A 79 -10.16 33.51 -4.44
CA ALA A 79 -11.58 33.45 -4.12
C ALA A 79 -12.35 34.07 -5.28
N LEU A 80 -13.17 33.28 -5.95
CA LEU A 80 -14.10 33.74 -6.97
C LEU A 80 -15.52 33.68 -6.42
N TYR A 81 -16.23 34.80 -6.52
CA TYR A 81 -17.65 34.85 -6.22
C TYR A 81 -18.38 35.52 -7.36
N SER A 82 -19.55 35.00 -7.73
CA SER A 82 -20.39 35.62 -8.75
C SER A 82 -21.87 35.56 -8.39
N THR A 83 -22.64 36.53 -8.89
CA THR A 83 -24.11 36.46 -8.94
C THR A 83 -24.53 35.55 -10.10
N ALA A 84 -25.84 35.40 -10.31
CA ALA A 84 -26.39 34.63 -11.42
C ALA A 84 -25.88 35.09 -12.80
N ASN A 85 -25.74 36.41 -13.01
CA ASN A 85 -25.24 36.93 -14.28
C ASN A 85 -23.75 36.61 -14.46
N GLY A 86 -22.90 36.97 -13.48
CA GLY A 86 -21.47 36.67 -13.53
C GLY A 86 -21.16 35.17 -13.63
N ALA A 87 -21.98 34.32 -13.01
CA ALA A 87 -21.92 32.87 -13.13
C ALA A 87 -22.19 32.40 -14.56
N THR A 88 -23.23 32.94 -15.21
CA THR A 88 -23.59 32.60 -16.60
C THR A 88 -22.47 33.00 -17.58
N LEU A 89 -21.83 34.14 -17.35
CA LEU A 89 -20.71 34.62 -18.16
C LEU A 89 -19.44 33.79 -17.96
N THR A 90 -19.06 33.51 -16.71
CA THR A 90 -17.76 32.89 -16.39
C THR A 90 -17.81 31.37 -16.27
N GLY A 91 -19.00 30.77 -16.27
CA GLY A 91 -19.23 29.35 -15.97
C GLY A 91 -19.07 29.00 -14.48
N ALA A 92 -18.97 30.00 -13.60
CA ALA A 92 -18.85 29.80 -12.15
C ALA A 92 -20.21 29.47 -11.52
N SER A 93 -20.22 29.04 -10.24
CA SER A 93 -21.46 28.80 -9.49
C SER A 93 -21.95 30.10 -8.85
N ALA A 94 -23.23 30.43 -9.04
CA ALA A 94 -23.82 31.64 -8.48
C ALA A 94 -23.98 31.54 -6.95
N GLY A 95 -23.71 32.64 -6.24
CA GLY A 95 -23.95 32.78 -4.80
C GLY A 95 -23.02 31.95 -3.91
N SER A 96 -21.98 31.35 -4.47
CA SER A 96 -20.99 30.54 -3.73
C SER A 96 -19.58 31.09 -3.95
N ASN A 97 -18.78 31.13 -2.88
CA ASN A 97 -17.36 31.42 -2.99
C ASN A 97 -16.61 30.15 -3.42
N LEU A 98 -16.03 30.16 -4.62
CA LEU A 98 -15.10 29.14 -5.04
C LEU A 98 -13.68 29.55 -4.64
N TYR A 99 -13.09 28.83 -3.69
CA TYR A 99 -11.71 29.02 -3.28
C TYR A 99 -10.79 28.06 -4.02
N ARG A 100 -9.69 28.57 -4.56
CA ARG A 100 -8.60 27.74 -5.08
C ARG A 100 -7.29 28.07 -4.41
N GLY A 101 -6.68 27.01 -3.90
CA GLY A 101 -5.35 27.01 -3.31
C GLY A 101 -4.68 25.67 -3.50
N ALA A 102 -3.36 25.65 -3.45
CA ALA A 102 -2.59 24.43 -3.34
C ALA A 102 -2.52 24.01 -1.86
N VAL A 103 -2.86 22.75 -1.59
CA VAL A 103 -2.62 22.10 -0.29
C VAL A 103 -1.54 21.06 -0.50
N ARG A 104 -0.36 21.26 0.09
CA ARG A 104 0.69 20.25 0.11
C ARG A 104 0.52 19.40 1.37
N LEU A 105 0.23 18.12 1.17
CA LEU A 105 0.14 17.14 2.24
C LEU A 105 1.43 16.33 2.24
N THR A 106 2.04 16.16 3.41
CA THR A 106 3.25 15.35 3.56
C THR A 106 3.03 14.45 4.76
N SER A 107 2.98 13.15 4.51
CA SER A 107 2.68 12.14 5.52
C SER A 107 3.47 10.87 5.21
N GLN A 108 3.91 10.19 6.26
CA GLN A 108 4.50 8.84 6.16
C GLN A 108 3.41 7.74 6.14
N ALA A 109 2.14 8.12 6.32
CA ALA A 109 0.96 7.24 6.33
C ALA A 109 -0.18 7.79 5.45
N ASP A 110 -1.25 7.02 5.29
CA ASP A 110 -2.43 7.43 4.52
C ASP A 110 -3.03 8.75 5.06
N VAL A 111 -3.34 9.67 4.14
CA VAL A 111 -4.07 10.90 4.45
C VAL A 111 -5.53 10.69 4.04
N SER A 112 -6.42 10.57 5.01
CA SER A 112 -7.86 10.45 4.78
C SER A 112 -8.57 11.78 4.98
N PHE A 113 -9.53 12.06 4.11
CA PHE A 113 -10.46 13.19 4.25
C PHE A 113 -11.84 12.63 4.58
N SER A 114 -12.43 13.07 5.69
CA SER A 114 -13.80 12.72 6.08
C SER A 114 -14.70 13.96 6.05
N GLY A 115 -15.84 13.89 5.36
CA GLY A 115 -16.79 15.00 5.25
C GLY A 115 -17.77 14.80 4.09
N ARG A 116 -18.70 15.75 3.89
CA ARG A 116 -19.52 15.80 2.67
C ARG A 116 -18.64 16.23 1.49
N THR A 117 -18.84 15.62 0.31
CA THR A 117 -18.13 15.98 -0.94
C THR A 117 -18.21 17.47 -1.28
N THR A 118 -19.33 18.11 -0.91
CA THR A 118 -19.56 19.56 -1.09
C THR A 118 -18.60 20.42 -0.29
N ASP A 119 -18.17 19.97 0.89
CA ASP A 119 -17.36 20.75 1.82
C ASP A 119 -15.87 20.60 1.49
N LEU A 120 -15.50 19.49 0.86
CA LEU A 120 -14.14 19.19 0.39
C LEU A 120 -13.87 19.70 -1.04
N GLY A 121 -14.88 20.23 -1.75
CA GLY A 121 -14.73 20.73 -3.12
C GLY A 121 -14.27 19.66 -4.12
N SER A 122 -14.47 18.38 -3.81
CA SER A 122 -14.03 17.22 -4.59
C SER A 122 -15.24 16.44 -5.08
N ALA A 123 -15.22 16.00 -6.33
CA ALA A 123 -16.23 15.10 -6.89
C ALA A 123 -16.19 13.68 -6.26
N SER A 124 -15.20 13.39 -5.42
CA SER A 124 -15.02 12.11 -4.73
C SER A 124 -14.64 12.30 -3.27
N THR A 125 -15.33 11.59 -2.35
CA THR A 125 -14.99 11.51 -0.91
C THR A 125 -13.67 10.81 -0.64
N THR A 126 -13.21 10.05 -1.62
CA THR A 126 -11.91 9.40 -1.60
C THR A 126 -11.09 10.14 -2.64
N VAL A 127 -10.14 10.98 -2.21
CA VAL A 127 -8.95 11.17 -3.03
C VAL A 127 -8.25 9.81 -2.87
N PRO A 128 -8.33 8.88 -3.85
CA PRO A 128 -7.53 7.68 -3.74
C PRO A 128 -6.12 8.17 -3.46
N TYR A 129 -5.49 7.62 -2.42
CA TYR A 129 -4.05 7.51 -2.43
C TYR A 129 -3.76 6.68 -3.67
N THR A 130 -3.70 7.35 -4.82
CA THR A 130 -3.01 6.80 -5.96
C THR A 130 -1.60 6.70 -5.40
N THR A 131 -1.18 5.48 -5.12
CA THR A 131 0.21 5.09 -5.36
C THR A 131 0.50 5.31 -6.84
N ASN A 132 0.30 6.53 -7.35
CA ASN A 132 1.15 7.02 -8.38
C ASN A 132 2.51 6.96 -7.68
N LEU A 133 3.25 5.95 -8.08
CA LEU A 133 4.69 5.89 -8.00
C LEU A 133 5.32 7.09 -8.75
N ASP A 134 4.62 8.21 -8.90
CA ASP A 134 5.15 9.52 -9.28
C ASP A 134 5.91 10.18 -8.12
N ASN A 135 5.90 9.54 -6.93
CA ASN A 135 6.94 9.69 -5.92
C ASN A 135 8.04 8.61 -6.08
N SER A 136 8.23 8.11 -7.30
CA SER A 136 9.47 7.41 -7.67
C SER A 136 10.62 8.35 -7.34
N LEU A 137 11.67 7.82 -6.73
CA LEU A 137 12.94 8.54 -6.54
C LEU A 137 13.44 9.19 -7.84
N SER A 138 12.96 8.74 -9.01
CA SER A 138 13.24 9.32 -10.32
C SER A 138 12.63 10.70 -10.60
N LEU A 139 11.60 11.14 -9.85
CA LEU A 139 10.94 12.44 -10.02
C LEU A 139 11.33 13.45 -8.93
N LEU A 140 12.22 13.04 -8.03
CA LEU A 140 12.64 13.83 -6.88
C LEU A 140 13.71 14.84 -7.31
N ASP A 141 13.32 16.11 -7.38
CA ASP A 141 14.21 17.21 -7.75
C ASP A 141 14.87 17.82 -6.50
N ILE A 142 16.19 17.70 -6.39
CA ILE A 142 17.00 18.24 -5.28
C ILE A 142 17.60 19.63 -5.59
N THR A 143 17.31 20.20 -6.77
CA THR A 143 17.86 21.50 -7.17
C THR A 143 17.32 22.67 -6.35
N THR A 144 16.20 22.47 -5.65
CA THR A 144 15.59 23.46 -4.76
C THR A 144 15.60 22.99 -3.31
N GLN A 145 15.65 23.93 -2.36
CA GLN A 145 15.62 23.62 -0.93
C GLN A 145 14.35 22.86 -0.50
N ASP A 146 13.19 23.22 -1.05
CA ASP A 146 11.92 22.53 -0.76
C ASP A 146 11.87 21.12 -1.38
N GLY A 147 12.41 20.98 -2.59
CA GLY A 147 12.60 19.68 -3.23
C GLY A 147 13.52 18.77 -2.42
N ALA A 148 14.66 19.28 -1.93
CA ALA A 148 15.57 18.54 -1.06
C ALA A 148 14.94 18.11 0.28
N ASN A 149 14.16 18.97 0.93
CA ASN A 149 13.43 18.61 2.16
C ASN A 149 12.38 17.52 1.91
N THR A 150 11.65 17.62 0.79
CA THR A 150 10.70 16.59 0.37
C THR A 150 11.42 15.28 0.06
N ALA A 151 12.61 15.37 -0.55
CA ALA A 151 13.42 14.22 -0.86
C ALA A 151 13.83 13.43 0.37
N ILE A 152 14.28 14.12 1.42
CA ILE A 152 14.65 13.53 2.71
C ILE A 152 13.46 12.77 3.30
N LEU A 153 12.26 13.36 3.30
CA LEU A 153 11.07 12.73 3.86
C LEU A 153 10.63 11.48 3.08
N SER A 154 10.67 11.54 1.75
CA SER A 154 10.38 10.38 0.90
C SER A 154 11.40 9.25 1.10
N LEU A 155 12.70 9.57 1.23
CA LEU A 155 13.75 8.61 1.49
C LEU A 155 13.63 7.97 2.88
N ASP A 156 13.31 8.76 3.91
CA ASP A 156 13.10 8.26 5.27
C ASP A 156 11.94 7.26 5.32
N ALA A 157 10.82 7.58 4.66
CA ALA A 157 9.68 6.65 4.53
C ALA A 157 10.07 5.36 3.80
N ALA A 158 10.85 5.45 2.71
CA ALA A 158 11.32 4.28 1.98
C ALA A 158 12.28 3.42 2.83
N LEU A 159 13.18 4.05 3.60
CA LEU A 159 14.08 3.35 4.52
C LEU A 159 13.35 2.68 5.67
N ALA A 160 12.29 3.31 6.20
CA ALA A 160 11.42 2.72 7.21
C ALA A 160 10.73 1.46 6.65
N GLN A 161 10.22 1.50 5.42
CA GLN A 161 9.62 0.35 4.76
C GLN A 161 10.62 -0.80 4.55
N ILE A 162 11.83 -0.50 4.07
CA ILE A 162 12.90 -1.50 3.91
C ILE A 162 13.26 -2.11 5.27
N SER A 163 13.34 -1.30 6.32
CA SER A 163 13.67 -1.75 7.67
C SER A 163 12.57 -2.64 8.26
N LYS A 164 11.29 -2.33 7.98
CA LYS A 164 10.16 -3.21 8.32
C LYS A 164 10.27 -4.56 7.62
N VAL A 165 10.51 -4.59 6.31
CA VAL A 165 10.68 -5.85 5.57
C VAL A 165 11.85 -6.67 6.11
N ARG A 166 12.98 -6.03 6.42
CA ARG A 166 14.15 -6.72 7.04
C ARG A 166 13.82 -7.28 8.41
N SER A 167 13.06 -6.56 9.24
CA SER A 167 12.59 -7.05 10.53
C SER A 167 11.69 -8.28 10.38
N ASP A 168 10.74 -8.22 9.44
CA ASP A 168 9.80 -9.33 9.17
C ASP A 168 10.55 -10.58 8.69
N VAL A 169 11.54 -10.41 7.80
CA VAL A 169 12.42 -11.51 7.35
C VAL A 169 13.26 -12.06 8.50
N GLY A 170 13.85 -11.20 9.35
CA GLY A 170 14.63 -11.62 10.51
C GLY A 170 13.81 -12.45 11.51
N ALA A 171 12.55 -12.05 11.73
CA ALA A 171 11.60 -12.81 12.56
C ALA A 171 11.28 -14.18 11.94
N LEU A 172 11.07 -14.24 10.62
CA LEU A 172 10.85 -15.50 9.91
C LEU A 172 12.06 -16.44 10.01
N THR A 173 13.28 -15.92 9.82
CA THR A 173 14.53 -16.69 9.95
C THR A 173 14.67 -17.26 11.36
N SER A 174 14.43 -16.45 12.39
CA SER A 174 14.49 -16.89 13.79
C SER A 174 13.48 -18.02 14.07
N ARG A 175 12.26 -17.89 13.54
CA ARG A 175 11.23 -18.93 13.66
C ARG A 175 11.61 -20.21 12.91
N LEU A 176 12.21 -20.09 11.71
CA LEU A 176 12.68 -21.23 10.93
C LEU A 176 13.78 -21.99 11.68
N GLU A 177 14.73 -21.28 12.29
CA GLU A 177 15.80 -21.87 13.08
C GLU A 177 15.26 -22.63 14.30
N LEU A 178 14.36 -22.00 15.06
CA LEU A 178 13.69 -22.65 16.21
C LEU A 178 12.87 -23.88 15.78
N THR A 179 12.15 -23.77 14.66
CA THR A 179 11.36 -24.90 14.13
C THR A 179 12.28 -26.05 13.70
N THR A 180 13.41 -25.73 13.05
CA THR A 180 14.39 -26.73 12.63
C THR A 180 14.98 -27.45 13.84
N GLN A 181 15.39 -26.71 14.89
CA GLN A 181 15.89 -27.31 16.13
C GLN A 181 14.86 -28.23 16.80
N ALA A 182 13.60 -27.77 16.89
CA ALA A 182 12.52 -28.58 17.44
C ALA A 182 12.28 -29.88 16.63
N LEU A 183 12.31 -29.79 15.30
CA LEU A 183 12.17 -30.96 14.42
C LEU A 183 13.35 -31.93 14.55
N THR A 184 14.59 -31.45 14.64
CA THR A 184 15.76 -32.31 14.86
C THR A 184 15.66 -33.08 16.17
N VAL A 185 15.29 -32.43 17.28
CA VAL A 185 15.09 -33.10 18.57
C VAL A 185 13.94 -34.11 18.50
N SER A 186 12.85 -33.77 17.80
CA SER A 186 11.75 -34.71 17.59
C SER A 186 12.18 -35.93 16.77
N ALA A 187 12.97 -35.73 15.72
CA ALA A 187 13.48 -36.82 14.88
C ALA A 187 14.41 -37.75 15.67
N GLU A 188 15.33 -37.20 16.46
CA GLU A 188 16.23 -37.98 17.32
C GLU A 188 15.45 -38.82 18.35
N ASN A 189 14.43 -38.23 18.98
CA ASN A 189 13.57 -38.96 19.91
C ASN A 189 12.76 -40.08 19.23
N GLN A 190 12.26 -39.84 18.01
CA GLN A 190 11.55 -40.85 17.23
C GLN A 190 12.47 -42.00 16.78
N GLU A 191 13.68 -41.69 16.33
CA GLU A 191 14.68 -42.70 15.97
C GLU A 191 15.12 -43.52 17.18
N ALA A 192 15.37 -42.88 18.33
CA ALA A 192 15.71 -43.57 19.57
C ALA A 192 14.58 -44.48 20.06
N ALA A 193 13.32 -44.04 19.96
CA ALA A 193 12.16 -44.86 20.29
C ALA A 193 12.03 -46.06 19.32
N ALA A 194 12.20 -45.84 18.02
CA ALA A 194 12.16 -46.89 17.02
C ALA A 194 13.29 -47.92 17.20
N ALA A 195 14.51 -47.48 17.53
CA ALA A 195 15.64 -48.35 17.83
C ALA A 195 15.34 -49.25 19.04
N ARG A 196 14.82 -48.68 20.14
CA ARG A 196 14.44 -49.48 21.32
C ARG A 196 13.38 -50.54 21.01
N ILE A 197 12.39 -50.21 20.17
CA ILE A 197 11.37 -51.18 19.74
C ILE A 197 12.03 -52.30 18.92
N LYS A 198 12.85 -51.94 17.92
CA LYS A 198 13.56 -52.92 17.08
C LYS A 198 14.49 -53.84 17.89
N ASP A 199 15.25 -53.28 18.83
CA ASP A 199 16.17 -54.05 19.66
C ASP A 199 15.41 -55.01 20.59
N ALA A 200 14.27 -54.58 21.15
CA ALA A 200 13.40 -55.43 21.96
C ALA A 200 12.78 -56.57 21.13
N ASP A 201 12.30 -56.27 19.91
CA ASP A 201 11.76 -57.26 18.99
C ASP A 201 12.84 -58.27 18.55
N PHE A 202 14.05 -57.79 18.25
CA PHE A 202 15.18 -58.65 17.90
C PHE A 202 15.61 -59.55 19.06
N ALA A 203 15.65 -59.01 20.28
CA ALA A 203 15.93 -59.79 21.48
C ALA A 203 14.87 -60.87 21.72
N TYR A 204 13.58 -60.54 21.53
CA TYR A 204 12.48 -61.49 21.65
C TYR A 204 12.56 -62.61 20.61
N GLU A 205 12.76 -62.28 19.33
CA GLU A 205 12.87 -63.25 18.24
C GLU A 205 14.10 -64.15 18.42
N THR A 206 15.24 -63.57 18.81
CA THR A 206 16.47 -64.34 19.08
C THR A 206 16.27 -65.31 20.23
N ALA A 207 15.61 -64.89 21.32
CA ALA A 207 15.32 -65.77 22.45
C ALA A 207 14.38 -66.93 22.05
N GLN A 208 13.37 -66.66 21.21
CA GLN A 208 12.47 -67.69 20.67
C GLN A 208 13.22 -68.65 19.75
N PHE A 209 14.04 -68.13 18.84
CA PHE A 209 14.88 -68.92 17.94
C PHE A 209 15.85 -69.82 18.70
N THR A 210 16.57 -69.28 19.69
CA THR A 210 17.47 -70.07 20.55
C THR A 210 16.70 -71.12 21.35
N ARG A 211 15.53 -70.78 21.93
CA ARG A 211 14.68 -71.76 22.62
C ARG A 211 14.26 -72.89 21.69
N ASN A 212 13.83 -72.56 20.47
CA ASN A 212 13.43 -73.53 19.47
C ASN A 212 14.60 -74.42 19.04
N GLN A 213 15.80 -73.87 18.86
CA GLN A 213 17.00 -74.66 18.59
C GLN A 213 17.35 -75.61 19.74
N ILE A 214 17.30 -75.14 20.99
CA ILE A 214 17.55 -75.98 22.17
C ILE A 214 16.50 -77.09 22.25
N LEU A 215 15.22 -76.80 21.99
CA LEU A 215 14.16 -77.81 21.96
C LEU A 215 14.38 -78.86 20.87
N VAL A 216 14.82 -78.45 19.67
CA VAL A 216 15.16 -79.39 18.59
C VAL A 216 16.36 -80.26 18.97
N GLN A 217 17.43 -79.67 19.52
CA GLN A 217 18.62 -80.42 19.96
C GLN A 217 18.32 -81.36 21.14
N ALA A 218 17.51 -80.92 22.12
CA ALA A 218 17.07 -81.76 23.22
C ALA A 218 16.14 -82.87 22.74
N GLY A 219 15.23 -82.57 21.80
CA GLY A 219 14.36 -83.55 21.16
C GLY A 219 15.14 -84.65 20.44
N THR A 220 16.16 -84.30 19.66
CA THR A 220 17.02 -85.29 18.98
C THR A 220 17.88 -86.08 19.97
N ALA A 221 18.43 -85.45 21.01
CA ALA A 221 19.19 -86.13 22.06
C ALA A 221 18.32 -87.11 22.87
N ILE A 222 17.10 -86.69 23.25
CA ILE A 222 16.13 -87.55 23.96
C ILE A 222 15.68 -88.71 23.06
N LEU A 223 15.40 -88.46 21.79
CA LEU A 223 15.08 -89.53 20.83
C LEU A 223 16.25 -90.51 20.67
N GLY A 224 17.49 -90.03 20.61
CA GLY A 224 18.69 -90.87 20.58
C GLY A 224 18.88 -91.70 21.85
N GLN A 225 18.65 -91.11 23.02
CA GLN A 225 18.71 -91.79 24.31
C GLN A 225 17.58 -92.82 24.48
N ALA A 226 16.36 -92.49 24.06
CA ALA A 226 15.22 -93.41 24.08
C ALA A 226 15.46 -94.61 23.15
N ASN A 227 16.04 -94.38 21.97
CA ASN A 227 16.35 -95.45 21.02
C ASN A 227 17.46 -96.39 21.55
N SER A 228 18.55 -95.84 22.09
CA SER A 228 19.63 -96.64 22.70
C SER A 228 19.17 -97.43 23.93
N THR A 229 18.36 -96.81 24.81
CA THR A 229 17.80 -97.51 25.98
C THR A 229 16.81 -98.60 25.57
N SER A 230 16.02 -98.38 24.51
CA SER A 230 15.10 -99.40 23.95
C SER A 230 15.85 -100.60 23.36
N GLN A 231 16.99 -100.37 22.70
CA GLN A 231 17.85 -101.45 22.19
C GLN A 231 18.49 -102.27 23.32
N ILE A 232 18.92 -101.63 24.41
CA ILE A 232 19.43 -102.32 25.60
C ILE A 232 18.35 -103.17 26.26
N ALA A 233 17.12 -102.66 26.35
CA ALA A 233 15.98 -103.41 26.88
C ALA A 233 15.66 -104.65 26.02
N LEU A 234 15.73 -104.53 24.69
CA LEU A 234 15.56 -105.68 23.78
C LEU A 234 16.69 -106.71 23.92
N GLN A 235 17.93 -106.29 24.16
CA GLN A 235 19.06 -107.20 24.44
C GLN A 235 18.88 -107.98 25.76
N LEU A 236 18.21 -107.38 26.75
CA LEU A 236 17.86 -108.05 28.01
C LEU A 236 16.69 -109.04 27.88
N LEU A 237 15.81 -108.84 26.88
CA LEU A 237 14.66 -109.70 26.59
C LEU A 237 15.01 -110.91 25.69
N GLN A 238 16.15 -110.86 25.01
CA GLN A 238 16.67 -111.94 24.16
C GLN A 238 17.63 -112.89 24.92
N ARG A 239 17.80 -112.68 26.23
CA ARG A 239 18.44 -113.62 27.14
C ARG A 239 17.40 -114.32 27.99
#